data_AF-W7DWN7-F1
#
_entry.id   AF-W7DWN7-F1
#
_cell.length_a   1.000
_cell.length_b   1.000
_cell.length_c   1.000
_cell.angle_alpha   90.00
_cell.angle_beta   90.00
_cell.angle_gamma   90.00
#
_symmetry.space_group_name_H-M   'P 1'
#
loop_
_entity.id
_entity.type
_entity.pdbx_description
1 polymer ?
#
loop_
_entity_poly.entity_id
_entity_poly.type
_entity_poly.pdbx_seq_one_letter_code
_entity_poly.pdbx_strand_id
1 'polypeptide(L)'
;MTRLFLDYVTTHILDVEFGTIKKYTGSYQAFLKQKAHLQESYSREYTKQQRKISETEAYIRKNKAGVNSKMARGRQKQLDRLERIAPPTFHEKPRFQFKEKNDLVSGESLVVSDLLVGYEKPLLPKLNFRVHAGEKFVITGFNGIGKSTLLKTILGENKALGGEIHFAKNVHIGYFEQDLVFDAKEMTPLQYIQNKFKTKSVKEVRQILARSGIRAEFVDRPIETLSGGEQAKVKLTELLLLETNFFNFR
;
A
#
# COMPACT_ATOMS: atom_id res chain seq x y z
N MET A 1 -4.82 13.22 -5.31
CA MET A 1 -4.33 14.53 -4.83
C MET A 1 -2.80 14.48 -4.82
N THR A 2 -2.12 15.36 -5.55
CA THR A 2 -0.66 15.34 -5.69
C THR A 2 0.03 16.09 -4.55
N ARG A 3 1.28 15.75 -4.24
CA ARG A 3 2.07 16.49 -3.21
C ARG A 3 2.18 17.97 -3.55
N LEU A 4 2.33 18.29 -4.84
CA LEU A 4 2.37 19.66 -5.35
C LEU A 4 1.09 20.44 -5.04
N PHE A 5 -0.08 19.79 -5.15
CA PHE A 5 -1.34 20.42 -4.78
C PHE A 5 -1.37 20.76 -3.29
N LEU A 6 -0.97 19.82 -2.42
CA LEU A 6 -0.93 20.06 -0.97
C LEU A 6 0.06 21.17 -0.61
N ASP A 7 1.25 21.19 -1.21
CA ASP A 7 2.23 22.27 -1.00
C ASP A 7 1.66 23.65 -1.37
N TYR A 8 0.80 23.72 -2.40
CA TYR A 8 0.21 24.98 -2.86
C TYR A 8 -0.93 25.48 -1.98
N VAL A 9 -1.79 24.59 -1.47
CA VAL A 9 -3.01 25.00 -0.77
C VAL A 9 -2.89 24.99 0.76
N THR A 10 -1.89 24.32 1.33
CA THR A 10 -1.78 24.13 2.78
C THR A 10 -0.76 25.07 3.42
N THR A 11 -1.15 25.66 4.55
CA THR A 11 -0.25 26.43 5.43
C THR A 11 0.06 25.71 6.74
N HIS A 12 -0.76 24.71 7.07
CA HIS A 12 -0.69 23.92 8.28
C HIS A 12 -1.12 22.49 8.00
N ILE A 13 -0.50 21.54 8.69
CA ILE A 13 -0.80 20.12 8.58
C ILE A 13 -1.11 19.56 9.96
N LEU A 14 -2.23 18.86 10.07
CA LEU A 14 -2.58 18.08 11.25
C LEU A 14 -2.23 16.62 10.96
N ASP A 15 -1.23 16.12 11.67
CA ASP A 15 -0.80 14.73 11.61
C ASP A 15 -1.54 13.93 12.67
N VAL A 16 -2.30 12.91 12.24
CA VAL A 16 -3.11 12.09 13.12
C VAL A 16 -2.52 10.68 13.14
N GLU A 17 -1.75 10.38 14.18
CA GLU A 17 -1.08 9.09 14.34
C GLU A 17 -1.11 8.63 15.80
N PHE A 18 -1.25 7.31 16.00
CA PHE A 18 -1.22 6.67 17.32
C PHE A 18 -2.22 7.27 18.33
N GLY A 19 -3.39 7.70 17.85
CA GLY A 19 -4.42 8.34 18.68
C GLY A 19 -4.09 9.77 19.11
N THR A 20 -3.05 10.37 18.55
CA THR A 20 -2.63 11.74 18.83
C THR A 20 -2.79 12.62 17.59
N ILE A 21 -2.99 13.92 17.81
CA ILE A 21 -3.04 14.92 16.75
C ILE A 21 -1.91 15.92 17.00
N LYS A 22 -1.01 16.08 16.02
CA LYS A 22 0.07 17.05 16.09
C LYS A 22 -0.01 18.04 14.95
N LYS A 23 0.05 19.33 15.27
CA LYS A 23 0.04 20.42 14.30
C LYS A 23 1.47 20.75 13.85
N TYR A 24 1.64 20.85 12.54
CA TYR A 24 2.86 21.31 11.87
C TYR A 24 2.56 22.57 11.07
N THR A 25 3.50 23.51 11.07
CA THR A 25 3.42 24.79 10.35
C THR A 25 4.28 24.74 9.08
N GLY A 26 3.77 25.28 7.97
CA GLY A 26 4.46 25.33 6.68
C GLY A 26 3.90 24.37 5.64
N SER A 27 4.64 24.22 4.54
CA SER A 27 4.26 23.38 3.39
C SER A 27 4.28 21.88 3.72
N TYR A 28 3.68 21.08 2.85
CA TYR A 28 3.67 19.61 2.99
C TYR A 28 5.07 19.02 2.96
N GLN A 29 5.97 19.54 2.13
CA GLN A 29 7.38 19.15 2.17
C GLN A 29 8.10 19.51 3.48
N ALA A 30 7.83 20.70 4.03
CA ALA A 30 8.40 21.11 5.31
C ALA A 30 7.94 20.19 6.45
N PHE A 31 6.64 19.85 6.47
CA PHE A 31 6.07 18.84 7.37
C PHE A 31 6.79 17.50 7.26
N LEU A 32 6.96 16.95 6.05
CA LEU A 32 7.61 15.65 5.87
C LEU A 32 9.04 15.63 6.44
N LYS A 33 9.80 16.72 6.25
CA LYS A 33 11.15 16.87 6.82
C LYS A 33 11.13 16.95 8.34
N GLN A 34 10.24 17.79 8.91
CA GLN A 34 10.09 17.93 10.35
C GLN A 34 9.70 16.60 11.01
N LYS A 35 8.75 15.87 10.41
CA LYS A 35 8.31 14.56 10.88
C LYS A 35 9.43 13.53 10.85
N ALA A 36 10.19 13.46 9.75
CA ALA A 36 11.33 12.55 9.63
C ALA A 36 12.40 12.85 10.71
N HIS A 37 12.73 14.13 10.93
CA HIS A 37 13.69 14.53 11.95
C HIS A 37 13.23 14.17 13.36
N LEU A 38 11.95 14.37 13.67
CA LEU A 38 11.37 13.98 14.96
C LEU A 38 11.39 12.47 15.17
N GLN A 39 11.01 11.68 14.16
CA GLN A 39 11.06 10.22 14.22
C GLN A 39 12.49 9.70 14.44
N GLU A 40 13.47 10.30 13.77
CA GLU A 40 14.87 9.95 13.94
C GLU A 40 15.37 10.32 15.36
N SER A 41 15.05 11.52 15.83
CA SER A 41 15.40 11.98 17.18
C SER A 41 14.82 11.06 18.26
N TYR A 42 13.53 10.73 18.15
CA TYR A 42 12.84 9.83 19.07
C TYR A 42 13.45 8.42 19.06
N SER A 43 13.77 7.87 17.87
CA SER A 43 14.41 6.56 17.76
C SER A 43 15.80 6.55 18.41
N ARG A 44 16.60 7.62 18.22
CA ARG A 44 17.92 7.75 18.86
C ARG A 44 17.80 7.82 20.38
N GLU A 45 16.86 8.59 20.91
CA GLU A 45 16.60 8.69 22.36
C GLU A 45 16.15 7.35 22.95
N TYR A 46 15.25 6.65 22.28
CA TYR A 46 14.81 5.31 22.66
C TYR A 46 16.00 4.34 22.74
N THR A 47 16.82 4.24 21.69
CA THR A 47 17.99 3.35 21.68
C THR A 47 18.98 3.71 22.79
N LYS A 48 19.23 5.00 23.03
CA LYS A 48 20.10 5.46 24.12
C LYS A 48 19.55 5.07 25.49
N GLN A 49 18.24 5.21 25.70
CA GLN A 49 17.59 4.81 26.94
C GLN A 49 17.65 3.30 27.15
N GLN A 50 17.35 2.50 26.12
CA GLN A 50 17.42 1.03 26.18
C GLN A 50 18.83 0.54 26.50
N ARG A 51 19.86 1.13 25.89
CA ARG A 51 21.26 0.82 26.22
C ARG A 51 21.56 1.10 27.69
N LYS A 52 21.17 2.27 28.21
CA LYS A 52 21.38 2.64 29.61
C LYS A 52 20.63 1.72 30.58
N ILE A 53 19.40 1.33 30.24
CA ILE A 53 18.61 0.35 31.00
C ILE A 53 19.36 -0.97 31.05
N SER A 54 19.78 -1.51 29.91
CA SER A 54 20.50 -2.78 29.81
C SER A 54 21.81 -2.78 30.61
N GLU A 55 22.63 -1.74 30.48
CA GLU A 55 23.87 -1.58 31.26
C GLU A 55 23.60 -1.52 32.78
N THR A 56 22.53 -0.85 33.18
CA THR A 56 22.12 -0.74 34.59
C THR A 56 21.63 -2.08 35.13
N GLU A 57 20.78 -2.79 34.37
CA GLU A 57 20.30 -4.13 34.71
C GLU A 57 21.46 -5.14 34.84
N ALA A 58 22.42 -5.10 33.92
CA ALA A 58 23.62 -5.94 33.98
C ALA A 58 24.46 -5.65 35.24
N TYR A 59 24.63 -4.37 35.59
CA TYR A 59 25.32 -3.98 36.83
C TYR A 59 24.59 -4.51 38.07
N ILE A 60 23.26 -4.36 38.13
CA ILE A 60 22.44 -4.84 39.24
C ILE A 60 22.56 -6.35 39.37
N ARG A 61 22.45 -7.10 38.25
CA ARG A 61 22.60 -8.55 38.23
C ARG A 61 23.96 -9.00 38.77
N LYS A 62 25.04 -8.35 38.35
CA LYS A 62 26.42 -8.69 38.78
C LYS A 62 26.69 -8.33 40.25
N ASN A 63 26.08 -7.25 40.76
CA ASN A 63 26.38 -6.70 42.09
C ASN A 63 25.22 -6.86 43.09
N LYS A 64 24.30 -7.80 42.85
CA LYS A 64 23.10 -8.03 43.69
C LYS A 64 23.45 -8.45 45.12
N ALA A 65 24.62 -9.08 45.31
CA ALA A 65 25.18 -9.50 46.59
C ALA A 65 26.61 -8.97 46.76
N GLY A 66 27.11 -8.94 48.00
CA GLY A 66 28.44 -8.44 48.33
C GLY A 66 28.50 -6.93 48.58
N VAL A 67 29.71 -6.38 48.61
CA VAL A 67 30.03 -5.00 49.05
C VAL A 67 29.25 -3.94 48.26
N ASN A 68 28.99 -4.18 46.97
CA ASN A 68 28.28 -3.25 46.08
C ASN A 68 26.75 -3.39 46.10
N SER A 69 26.19 -4.26 46.95
CA SER A 69 24.73 -4.54 46.99
C SER A 69 23.88 -3.31 47.32
N LYS A 70 24.38 -2.39 48.16
CA LYS A 70 23.69 -1.12 48.46
C LYS A 70 23.58 -0.23 47.21
N MET A 71 24.63 -0.15 46.41
CA MET A 71 24.62 0.60 45.14
C MET A 71 23.70 -0.05 44.10
N ALA A 72 23.70 -1.39 44.00
CA ALA A 72 22.79 -2.11 43.12
C ALA A 72 21.31 -1.86 43.49
N ARG A 73 20.95 -1.88 44.79
CA ARG A 73 19.59 -1.54 45.25
C ARG A 73 19.21 -0.09 44.94
N GLY A 74 20.14 0.85 45.03
CA GLY A 74 19.92 2.25 44.66
C GLY A 74 19.60 2.41 43.17
N ARG A 75 20.38 1.76 42.30
CA ARG A 75 20.14 1.75 40.84
C ARG A 75 18.85 1.03 40.47
N GLN A 76 18.47 -0.04 41.18
CA GLN A 76 17.17 -0.70 40.99
C GLN A 76 16.02 0.27 41.25
N LYS A 77 16.03 1.00 42.39
CA LYS A 77 15.00 2.00 42.69
C LYS A 77 14.93 3.13 41.65
N GLN A 78 16.07 3.51 41.08
CA GLN A 78 16.11 4.50 39.99
C GLN A 78 15.48 3.94 38.70
N LEU A 79 15.76 2.68 38.39
CA LEU A 79 15.20 2.00 37.23
C LEU A 79 13.68 1.78 37.36
N ASP A 80 13.20 1.45 38.56
CA ASP A 80 11.77 1.25 38.84
C ASP A 80 10.95 2.54 38.70
N ARG A 81 11.59 3.71 38.88
CA ARG A 81 10.99 5.04 38.72
C ARG A 81 11.20 5.65 37.35
N LEU A 82 11.97 5.01 36.48
CA LEU A 82 12.31 5.55 35.17
C LEU A 82 11.10 5.44 34.23
N GLU A 83 10.65 6.57 33.70
CA GLU A 83 9.68 6.58 32.61
C GLU A 83 10.32 6.02 31.33
N ARG A 84 9.79 4.90 30.86
CA ARG A 84 10.29 4.22 29.66
C ARG A 84 9.66 4.83 28.43
N ILE A 85 10.51 5.25 27.50
CA ILE A 85 10.09 5.69 26.17
C ILE A 85 9.49 4.47 25.46
N ALA A 86 8.29 4.62 24.91
CA ALA A 86 7.63 3.57 24.16
C ALA A 86 8.44 3.23 22.90
N PRO A 87 8.48 1.96 22.46
CA PRO A 87 9.17 1.61 21.22
C PRO A 87 8.64 2.45 20.05
N PRO A 88 9.51 2.92 19.14
CA PRO A 88 9.08 3.65 17.97
C PRO A 88 8.18 2.77 17.11
N THR A 89 6.96 3.23 16.87
CA THR A 89 6.02 2.53 16.00
C THR A 89 6.29 2.93 14.56
N PHE A 90 6.61 1.96 13.71
CA PHE A 90 6.80 2.18 12.29
C PHE A 90 5.65 1.58 11.50
N HIS A 91 5.09 2.35 10.56
CA HIS A 91 4.32 1.77 9.48
C HIS A 91 5.31 1.28 8.43
N GLU A 92 5.43 -0.04 8.26
CA GLU A 92 6.18 -0.57 7.11
C GLU A 92 5.54 -0.04 5.83
N LYS A 93 6.38 0.55 4.98
CA LYS A 93 5.93 1.00 3.66
C LYS A 93 5.57 -0.24 2.85
N PRO A 94 4.34 -0.33 2.30
CA PRO A 94 3.96 -1.42 1.42
C PRO A 94 4.99 -1.58 0.30
N ARG A 95 5.36 -2.83 0.00
CA ARG A 95 6.20 -3.17 -1.14
C ARG A 95 5.39 -4.03 -2.10
N PHE A 96 5.05 -3.44 -3.23
CA PHE A 96 4.31 -4.10 -4.29
C PHE A 96 5.29 -4.66 -5.31
N GLN A 97 5.38 -5.98 -5.38
CA GLN A 97 6.17 -6.69 -6.37
C GLN A 97 5.20 -7.56 -7.17
N PHE A 98 4.90 -7.13 -8.40
CA PHE A 98 4.05 -7.88 -9.30
C PHE A 98 4.80 -9.08 -9.85
N LYS A 99 4.10 -10.20 -10.01
CA LYS A 99 4.62 -11.37 -10.70
C LYS A 99 4.44 -11.16 -12.19
N GLU A 100 5.51 -10.76 -12.85
CA GLU A 100 5.52 -10.68 -14.29
C GLU A 100 5.59 -12.08 -14.88
N LYS A 101 4.66 -12.39 -15.78
CA LYS A 101 4.78 -13.58 -16.60
C LYS A 101 5.87 -13.30 -17.64
N ASN A 102 6.99 -14.02 -17.57
CA ASN A 102 8.16 -13.87 -18.46
C ASN A 102 7.89 -14.29 -19.93
N ASP A 103 6.63 -14.37 -20.35
CA ASP A 103 6.31 -14.54 -21.75
C ASP A 103 6.77 -13.26 -22.46
N LEU A 104 7.78 -13.37 -23.34
CA LEU A 104 8.29 -12.25 -24.13
C LEU A 104 7.16 -11.70 -25.01
N VAL A 105 6.48 -10.67 -24.53
CA VAL A 105 5.70 -9.77 -25.39
C VAL A 105 6.70 -8.76 -25.91
N SER A 106 7.10 -8.91 -27.17
CA SER A 106 7.93 -7.92 -27.87
C SER A 106 7.07 -7.17 -28.88
N GLY A 107 7.31 -5.87 -29.05
CA GLY A 107 6.54 -5.04 -29.96
C GLY A 107 5.21 -4.54 -29.37
N GLU A 108 4.13 -4.66 -30.15
CA GLU A 108 2.80 -4.12 -29.83
C GLU A 108 2.05 -5.06 -28.88
N SER A 109 1.72 -4.58 -27.68
CA SER A 109 0.95 -5.32 -26.68
C SER A 109 -0.56 -5.17 -26.89
N LEU A 110 -0.98 -3.98 -27.31
CA LEU A 110 -2.37 -3.62 -27.62
C LEU A 110 -2.39 -2.76 -28.87
N VAL A 111 -3.23 -3.13 -29.83
CA VAL A 111 -3.55 -2.35 -31.03
C VAL A 111 -5.04 -2.05 -31.02
N VAL A 112 -5.37 -0.77 -31.07
CA VAL A 112 -6.74 -0.28 -31.18
C VAL A 112 -6.88 0.42 -32.52
N SER A 113 -7.76 -0.11 -33.35
CA SER A 113 -8.01 0.38 -34.70
C SER A 113 -9.46 0.81 -34.80
N ASP A 114 -9.65 2.07 -35.16
CA ASP A 114 -10.95 2.59 -35.58
C ASP A 114 -12.07 2.43 -34.52
N LEU A 115 -11.69 2.41 -33.25
CA LEU A 115 -12.56 2.05 -32.14
C LEU A 115 -13.60 3.14 -31.85
N LEU A 116 -14.87 2.71 -31.76
CA LEU A 116 -16.00 3.51 -31.33
C LEU A 116 -16.49 3.01 -29.97
N VAL A 117 -16.39 3.89 -28.97
CA VAL A 117 -16.76 3.59 -27.57
C VAL A 117 -18.03 4.35 -27.20
N GLY A 118 -18.98 3.66 -26.60
CA GLY A 118 -20.22 4.25 -26.12
C GLY A 118 -21.23 3.19 -25.67
N TYR A 119 -22.49 3.58 -25.54
CA TYR A 119 -23.59 2.68 -25.19
C TYR A 119 -24.57 2.58 -26.36
N GLU A 120 -25.32 3.64 -26.63
CA GLU A 120 -26.18 3.75 -27.81
C GLU A 120 -25.51 4.58 -28.91
N LYS A 121 -24.77 5.61 -28.51
CA LYS A 121 -24.02 6.51 -29.39
C LYS A 121 -22.56 6.62 -28.96
N PRO A 122 -21.63 6.89 -29.89
CA PRO A 122 -20.24 7.15 -29.55
C PRO A 122 -20.10 8.31 -28.56
N LEU A 123 -19.33 8.10 -27.49
CA LEU A 123 -18.96 9.11 -26.51
C LEU A 123 -17.67 9.84 -26.91
N LEU A 124 -16.83 9.17 -27.68
CA LEU A 124 -15.53 9.64 -28.13
C LEU A 124 -15.47 9.60 -29.67
N PRO A 125 -14.66 10.47 -30.29
CA PRO A 125 -14.27 10.29 -31.69
C PRO A 125 -13.61 8.93 -31.89
N LYS A 126 -13.55 8.48 -33.14
CA LYS A 126 -12.91 7.24 -33.54
C LYS A 126 -11.45 7.20 -33.04
N LEU A 127 -11.08 6.17 -32.28
CA LEU A 127 -9.78 6.06 -31.64
C LEU A 127 -8.85 5.10 -32.39
N ASN A 128 -7.61 5.54 -32.60
CA ASN A 128 -6.53 4.77 -33.19
C ASN A 128 -5.27 4.95 -32.34
N PHE A 129 -4.79 3.89 -31.69
CA PHE A 129 -3.56 3.93 -30.91
C PHE A 129 -2.97 2.54 -30.70
N ARG A 130 -1.69 2.50 -30.32
CA ARG A 130 -0.96 1.27 -30.02
C ARG A 130 -0.21 1.46 -28.71
N VAL A 131 -0.06 0.38 -27.96
CA VAL A 131 0.73 0.36 -26.73
C VAL A 131 1.79 -0.70 -26.88
N HIS A 132 3.06 -0.31 -26.81
CA HIS A 132 4.17 -1.25 -26.87
C HIS A 132 4.47 -1.86 -25.50
N ALA A 133 5.09 -3.04 -25.50
CA ALA A 133 5.55 -3.67 -24.27
C ALA A 133 6.54 -2.75 -23.53
N GLY A 134 6.35 -2.60 -22.22
CA GLY A 134 7.17 -1.71 -21.37
C GLY A 134 6.72 -0.25 -21.36
N GLU A 135 5.75 0.14 -22.17
CA GLU A 135 5.21 1.51 -22.15
C GLU A 135 4.23 1.73 -21.01
N LYS A 136 4.20 2.97 -20.52
CA LYS A 136 3.18 3.46 -19.58
C LYS A 136 2.21 4.34 -20.34
N PHE A 137 1.01 3.83 -20.55
CA PHE A 137 -0.07 4.57 -21.22
C PHE A 137 -1.00 5.20 -20.17
N VAL A 138 -1.22 6.52 -20.25
CA VAL A 138 -2.04 7.26 -19.28
C VAL A 138 -3.18 7.97 -20.00
N ILE A 139 -4.42 7.64 -19.64
CA ILE A 139 -5.62 8.28 -20.18
C ILE A 139 -6.01 9.44 -19.26
N THR A 140 -6.00 10.66 -19.82
CA THR A 140 -6.37 11.89 -19.09
C THR A 140 -7.57 12.57 -19.72
N GLY A 141 -8.25 13.43 -18.96
CA GLY A 141 -9.43 14.17 -19.41
C GLY A 141 -10.42 14.45 -18.28
N PHE A 142 -11.45 15.25 -18.53
CA PHE A 142 -12.47 15.59 -17.55
C PHE A 142 -13.33 14.39 -17.14
N ASN A 143 -14.02 14.48 -16.01
CA ASN A 143 -14.96 13.45 -15.58
C ASN A 143 -16.15 13.40 -16.56
N GLY A 144 -16.65 12.20 -16.84
CA GLY A 144 -17.76 12.00 -17.77
C GLY A 144 -17.38 11.91 -19.25
N ILE A 145 -16.14 12.19 -19.65
CA ILE A 145 -15.72 12.11 -21.08
C ILE A 145 -15.67 10.67 -21.64
N GLY A 146 -15.86 9.64 -20.81
CA GLY A 146 -15.88 8.25 -21.25
C GLY A 146 -14.59 7.45 -21.00
N LYS A 147 -13.65 7.93 -20.17
CA LYS A 147 -12.42 7.19 -19.81
C LYS A 147 -12.69 5.78 -19.28
N SER A 148 -13.61 5.68 -18.32
CA SER A 148 -14.00 4.39 -17.75
C SER A 148 -14.68 3.50 -18.79
N THR A 149 -15.51 4.06 -19.67
CA THR A 149 -16.13 3.32 -20.77
C THR A 149 -15.09 2.79 -21.74
N LEU A 150 -14.07 3.61 -22.09
CA LEU A 150 -12.96 3.20 -22.94
C LEU A 150 -12.17 2.04 -22.32
N LEU A 151 -11.78 2.16 -21.05
CA LEU A 151 -11.06 1.09 -20.35
C LEU A 151 -11.88 -0.21 -20.29
N LYS A 152 -13.17 -0.13 -19.95
CA LYS A 152 -14.08 -1.29 -19.94
C LYS A 152 -14.25 -1.93 -21.32
N THR A 153 -14.35 -1.12 -22.36
CA THR A 153 -14.44 -1.61 -23.74
C THR A 153 -13.14 -2.29 -24.19
N ILE A 154 -11.98 -1.74 -23.83
CA ILE A 154 -10.67 -2.38 -24.07
C ILE A 154 -10.55 -3.72 -23.34
N LEU A 155 -11.07 -3.81 -22.11
CA LEU A 155 -11.08 -5.05 -21.33
C LEU A 155 -12.14 -6.07 -21.79
N GLY A 156 -13.01 -5.70 -22.73
CA GLY A 156 -14.11 -6.56 -23.20
C GLY A 156 -15.33 -6.61 -22.27
N GLU A 157 -15.36 -5.83 -21.18
CA GLU A 157 -16.54 -5.72 -20.30
C GLU A 157 -17.71 -5.00 -20.98
N ASN A 158 -17.41 -4.09 -21.91
CA ASN A 158 -18.41 -3.39 -22.72
C ASN A 158 -18.20 -3.72 -24.20
N LYS A 159 -19.28 -4.01 -24.91
CA LYS A 159 -19.24 -4.20 -26.37
C LYS A 159 -18.83 -2.88 -27.07
N ALA A 160 -17.86 -2.95 -27.99
CA ALA A 160 -17.53 -1.83 -28.86
C ALA A 160 -18.68 -1.54 -29.84
N LEU A 161 -18.90 -0.25 -30.15
CA LEU A 161 -19.87 0.14 -31.18
C LEU A 161 -19.33 -0.08 -32.60
N GLY A 162 -18.00 -0.18 -32.74
CA GLY A 162 -17.31 -0.44 -34.00
C GLY A 162 -15.79 -0.40 -33.81
N GLY A 163 -15.06 -0.78 -34.85
CA GLY A 163 -13.60 -0.92 -34.81
C GLY A 163 -13.14 -2.22 -34.16
N GLU A 164 -11.83 -2.32 -33.89
CA GLU A 164 -11.18 -3.54 -33.43
C GLU A 164 -10.20 -3.26 -32.28
N ILE A 165 -10.09 -4.24 -31.39
CA ILE A 165 -9.17 -4.25 -30.26
C ILE A 165 -8.42 -5.57 -30.30
N HIS A 166 -7.11 -5.50 -30.47
CA HIS A 166 -6.25 -6.67 -30.58
C HIS A 166 -5.17 -6.64 -29.50
N PHE A 167 -5.20 -7.63 -28.62
CA PHE A 167 -4.08 -7.90 -27.70
C PHE A 167 -3.12 -8.91 -28.32
N ALA A 168 -1.83 -8.78 -28.05
CA ALA A 168 -0.86 -9.80 -28.44
C ALA A 168 -1.13 -11.13 -27.72
N LYS A 169 -0.82 -12.26 -28.38
CA LYS A 169 -1.17 -13.63 -27.93
C LYS A 169 -0.75 -13.98 -26.51
N ASN A 170 0.32 -13.36 -26.00
CA ASN A 170 0.89 -13.66 -24.69
C ASN A 170 0.55 -12.59 -23.63
N VAL A 171 -0.42 -11.71 -23.90
CA VAL A 171 -0.86 -10.70 -22.94
C VAL A 171 -1.77 -11.32 -21.89
N HIS A 172 -1.38 -11.15 -20.63
CA HIS A 172 -2.12 -11.55 -19.44
C HIS A 172 -2.49 -10.28 -18.68
N ILE A 173 -3.77 -9.94 -18.72
CA ILE A 173 -4.27 -8.68 -18.19
C ILE A 173 -4.49 -8.79 -16.68
N GLY A 174 -3.83 -7.91 -15.93
CA GLY A 174 -4.12 -7.63 -14.53
C GLY A 174 -4.95 -6.37 -14.41
N TYR A 175 -6.16 -6.48 -13.87
CA TYR A 175 -7.07 -5.35 -13.74
C TYR A 175 -7.27 -4.96 -12.27
N PHE A 176 -7.16 -3.67 -11.99
CA PHE A 176 -7.47 -3.07 -10.69
C PHE A 176 -8.65 -2.12 -10.84
N GLU A 177 -9.80 -2.51 -10.29
CA GLU A 177 -10.99 -1.68 -10.23
C GLU A 177 -10.93 -0.66 -9.10
N GLN A 178 -11.31 0.58 -9.39
CA GLN A 178 -11.50 1.62 -8.38
C GLN A 178 -12.64 1.27 -7.39
N ASP A 179 -13.66 0.58 -7.88
CA ASP A 179 -14.81 0.16 -7.07
C ASP A 179 -14.42 -1.09 -6.27
N LEU A 180 -14.33 -0.94 -4.94
CA LEU A 180 -13.91 -2.02 -4.03
C LEU A 180 -15.05 -2.99 -3.74
N VAL A 181 -15.45 -3.73 -4.77
CA VAL A 181 -16.50 -4.75 -4.69
C VAL A 181 -15.89 -6.09 -4.28
N PHE A 182 -16.43 -6.69 -3.21
CA PHE A 182 -16.06 -8.03 -2.76
C PHE A 182 -17.32 -8.89 -2.75
N ASP A 183 -17.21 -10.09 -3.31
CA ASP A 183 -18.32 -11.03 -3.41
C ASP A 183 -18.76 -11.58 -2.04
N ALA A 184 -17.88 -11.52 -1.03
CA ALA A 184 -18.15 -11.94 0.34
C ALA A 184 -17.39 -11.07 1.35
N LYS A 185 -18.00 -9.92 1.72
CA LYS A 185 -17.40 -8.92 2.62
C LYS A 185 -17.25 -9.40 4.08
N GLU A 186 -17.99 -10.44 4.45
CA GLU A 186 -17.93 -11.10 5.76
C GLU A 186 -16.65 -11.93 5.94
N MET A 187 -16.01 -12.33 4.83
CA MET A 187 -14.74 -13.07 4.88
C MET A 187 -13.62 -12.19 5.38
N THR A 188 -12.64 -12.83 6.01
CA THR A 188 -11.35 -12.20 6.32
C THR A 188 -10.50 -12.03 5.06
N PRO A 189 -9.58 -11.05 4.99
CA PRO A 189 -8.61 -10.94 3.90
C PRO A 189 -7.86 -12.24 3.61
N LEU A 190 -7.50 -12.98 4.68
CA LEU A 190 -6.85 -14.28 4.54
C LEU A 190 -7.75 -15.27 3.79
N GLN A 191 -8.99 -15.46 4.26
CA GLN A 191 -9.95 -16.38 3.64
C GLN A 191 -10.25 -15.99 2.19
N TYR A 192 -10.46 -14.69 1.94
CA TYR A 192 -10.73 -14.17 0.59
C TYR A 192 -9.65 -14.56 -0.41
N ILE A 193 -8.38 -14.31 -0.05
CA ILE A 193 -7.25 -14.64 -0.91
C ILE A 193 -7.05 -16.16 -1.01
N GLN A 194 -7.19 -16.91 0.08
CA GLN A 194 -7.07 -18.38 0.03
C GLN A 194 -8.14 -19.05 -0.83
N ASN A 195 -9.37 -18.54 -0.81
CA ASN A 195 -10.47 -19.08 -1.62
C ASN A 195 -10.19 -18.89 -3.12
N LYS A 196 -9.59 -17.77 -3.51
CA LYS A 196 -9.17 -17.51 -4.89
C LYS A 196 -7.90 -18.27 -5.29
N PHE A 197 -6.94 -18.42 -4.38
CA PHE A 197 -5.65 -19.05 -4.64
C PHE A 197 -5.44 -20.30 -3.77
N LYS A 198 -6.23 -21.35 -4.02
CA LYS A 198 -6.26 -22.60 -3.22
C LYS A 198 -4.91 -23.33 -3.10
N THR A 199 -3.99 -23.09 -4.04
CA THR A 199 -2.65 -23.70 -4.04
C THR A 199 -1.66 -23.01 -3.11
N LYS A 200 -2.00 -21.83 -2.57
CA LYS A 200 -1.13 -21.06 -1.67
C LYS A 200 -1.33 -21.47 -0.22
N SER A 201 -0.22 -21.65 0.49
CA SER A 201 -0.27 -21.91 1.93
C SER A 201 -0.74 -20.67 2.70
N VAL A 202 -1.32 -20.88 3.90
CA VAL A 202 -1.71 -19.80 4.82
C VAL A 202 -0.54 -18.84 5.08
N LYS A 203 0.67 -19.41 5.27
CA LYS A 203 1.89 -18.66 5.55
C LYS A 203 2.25 -17.71 4.41
N GLU A 204 2.21 -18.18 3.17
CA GLU A 204 2.49 -17.34 1.99
C GLU A 204 1.47 -16.21 1.86
N VAL A 205 0.17 -16.50 2.01
CA VAL A 205 -0.87 -15.47 1.90
C VAL A 205 -0.70 -14.39 2.98
N ARG A 206 -0.42 -14.77 4.23
CA ARG A 206 -0.12 -13.81 5.31
C ARG A 206 1.09 -12.95 4.99
N GLN A 207 2.16 -13.54 4.46
CA GLN A 207 3.37 -12.79 4.07
C GLN A 207 3.09 -11.76 2.99
N ILE A 208 2.27 -12.09 1.99
CA ILE A 208 1.94 -11.16 0.90
C ILE A 208 1.01 -10.05 1.41
N LEU A 209 -0.02 -10.37 2.20
CA LEU A 209 -0.90 -9.38 2.83
C LEU A 209 -0.09 -8.38 3.70
N ALA A 210 0.86 -8.88 4.48
CA ALA A 210 1.75 -8.03 5.28
C ALA A 210 2.61 -7.12 4.39
N ARG A 211 3.21 -7.65 3.32
CA ARG A 211 4.00 -6.87 2.35
C ARG A 211 3.16 -5.81 1.63
N SER A 212 1.88 -6.07 1.40
CA SER A 212 0.90 -5.10 0.87
C SER A 212 0.49 -4.04 1.90
N GLY A 213 0.97 -4.13 3.14
CA GLY A 213 0.72 -3.17 4.21
C GLY A 213 -0.61 -3.36 4.94
N ILE A 214 -1.14 -4.59 4.96
CA ILE A 214 -2.21 -5.01 5.87
C ILE A 214 -1.58 -5.43 7.21
N ARG A 215 -2.01 -4.82 8.31
CA ARG A 215 -1.53 -5.17 9.65
C ARG A 215 -2.05 -6.54 10.06
N ALA A 216 -1.26 -7.27 10.86
CA ALA A 216 -1.63 -8.60 11.35
C ALA A 216 -3.02 -8.64 12.02
N GLU A 217 -3.36 -7.60 12.78
CA GLU A 217 -4.67 -7.50 13.45
C GLU A 217 -5.87 -7.38 12.50
N PHE A 218 -5.66 -7.01 11.24
CA PHE A 218 -6.68 -6.85 10.21
C PHE A 218 -6.78 -8.06 9.28
N VAL A 219 -5.79 -8.96 9.28
CA VAL A 219 -5.76 -10.15 8.43
C VAL A 219 -6.90 -11.11 8.75
N ASP A 220 -7.30 -11.15 10.03
CA ASP A 220 -8.29 -12.06 10.59
C ASP A 220 -9.62 -11.38 10.94
N ARG A 221 -9.83 -10.13 10.48
CA ARG A 221 -11.11 -9.41 10.64
C ARG A 221 -11.90 -9.43 9.34
N PRO A 222 -13.24 -9.36 9.38
CA PRO A 222 -14.05 -9.25 8.17
C PRO A 222 -13.66 -8.03 7.32
N ILE A 223 -13.65 -8.19 6.00
CA ILE A 223 -13.27 -7.14 5.03
C ILE A 223 -14.15 -5.89 5.17
N GLU A 224 -15.43 -6.05 5.50
CA GLU A 224 -16.35 -4.92 5.75
C GLU A 224 -15.91 -3.98 6.87
N THR A 225 -15.14 -4.48 7.85
CA THR A 225 -14.65 -3.67 8.98
C THR A 225 -13.40 -2.85 8.64
N LEU A 226 -12.80 -3.11 7.48
CA LEU A 226 -11.61 -2.44 7.02
C LEU A 226 -11.94 -1.08 6.40
N SER A 227 -11.02 -0.13 6.53
CA SER A 227 -11.10 1.13 5.80
C SER A 227 -11.02 0.90 4.29
N GLY A 228 -11.53 1.82 3.46
CA GLY A 228 -11.43 1.70 2.00
C GLY A 228 -9.97 1.58 1.51
N GLY A 229 -9.01 2.21 2.19
CA GLY A 229 -7.59 2.06 1.86
C GLY A 229 -7.03 0.67 2.18
N GLU A 230 -7.51 0.02 3.24
CA GLU A 230 -7.15 -1.36 3.57
C GLU A 230 -7.82 -2.35 2.62
N GLN A 231 -9.10 -2.14 2.30
CA GLN A 231 -9.80 -2.91 1.28
C GLN A 231 -9.07 -2.84 -0.07
N ALA A 232 -8.61 -1.66 -0.49
CA ALA A 232 -7.80 -1.49 -1.70
C ALA A 232 -6.49 -2.30 -1.66
N LYS A 233 -5.82 -2.38 -0.51
CA LYS A 233 -4.61 -3.22 -0.34
C LYS A 233 -4.91 -4.72 -0.41
N VAL A 234 -6.09 -5.16 0.04
CA VAL A 234 -6.53 -6.56 -0.13
C VAL A 234 -6.73 -6.87 -1.62
N LYS A 235 -7.42 -6.01 -2.36
CA LYS A 235 -7.56 -6.16 -3.83
C LYS A 235 -6.23 -6.09 -4.56
N LEU A 236 -5.33 -5.22 -4.11
CA LEU A 236 -3.99 -5.13 -4.69
C LEU A 236 -3.21 -6.43 -4.42
N THR A 237 -3.41 -7.07 -3.27
CA THR A 237 -2.82 -8.37 -2.95
C THR A 237 -3.28 -9.47 -3.89
N GLU A 238 -4.57 -9.48 -4.25
CA GLU A 238 -5.09 -10.36 -5.30
C GLU A 238 -4.35 -10.14 -6.62
N LEU A 239 -4.19 -8.89 -7.05
CA LEU A 239 -3.49 -8.56 -8.30
C LEU A 239 -2.00 -8.98 -8.28
N LEU A 240 -1.31 -8.85 -7.13
CA LEU A 240 0.10 -9.26 -6.99
C LEU A 240 0.29 -10.79 -7.10
N LEU A 241 -0.76 -11.56 -6.86
CA LEU A 241 -0.73 -13.01 -6.94
C LEU A 241 -0.97 -13.53 -8.37
N LEU A 242 -1.55 -12.72 -9.24
CA LEU A 242 -1.77 -13.03 -10.65
C LEU A 242 -0.46 -12.86 -11.43
N GLU A 243 -0.18 -13.81 -12.31
CA GLU A 243 0.91 -13.70 -13.29
C GLU A 243 0.41 -12.89 -14.48
N THR A 244 0.82 -11.63 -14.55
CA THR A 244 0.29 -10.64 -15.49
C THR A 244 1.43 -9.82 -16.11
N ASN A 245 1.24 -9.35 -17.34
CA ASN A 245 2.22 -8.53 -18.06
C ASN A 245 1.59 -7.31 -18.74
N PHE A 246 0.29 -7.10 -18.57
CA PHE A 246 -0.42 -5.88 -18.94
C PHE A 246 -1.30 -5.44 -17.78
N PHE A 247 -0.99 -4.29 -17.18
CA PHE A 247 -1.74 -3.78 -16.03
C PHE A 247 -2.68 -2.65 -16.44
N ASN A 248 -3.96 -2.81 -16.12
CA ASN A 248 -4.96 -1.77 -16.25
C ASN A 248 -5.39 -1.31 -14.85
N PHE A 249 -5.08 -0.06 -14.52
CA PHE A 249 -5.53 0.58 -13.28
C PHE A 249 -6.60 1.60 -13.64
N ARG A 250 -7.81 1.38 -13.12
CA ARG A 250 -8.93 2.31 -13.26
C ARG A 250 -9.10 3.15 -11.99
#